data_AF-A0A350EXB5-F1
#
_entry.id   AF-A0A350EXB5-F1
#
_cell.length_a   1.000
_cell.length_b   1.000
_cell.length_c   1.000
_cell.angle_alpha   90.00
_cell.angle_beta   90.00
_cell.angle_gamma   90.00
#
_symmetry.space_group_name_H-M   'P 1'
#
loop_
_entity.id
_entity.type
_entity.pdbx_description
1 polymer ?
#
loop_
_entity_poly.entity_id
_entity_poly.type
_entity_poly.pdbx_seq_one_letter_code
_entity_poly.pdbx_strand_id
1 'polypeptide(L)'
;MNTLPVIERELICESRSATNYWLRLIGAGALLALGGLYLLEGNAGSRWDGAMLFSRMNLVLQLTIFVLVPILTADSVAREKREGTLGLLFLTPLRSRDIVVGKGLVLAVRSLTVLFATLPMLCLPLMMGGVSGAYVLHAAAMDFCALCLALAAGLHASVRQVEWFRAAAHALGMSAIAAFFFFSCSAPILAIATRAFHAISALFMLPLGVIVLWATIGTSATWLARNWRREILRPPQPGWVQVFDRSPLARGLFRWNRKKTLDRNPVAWLQERSWTARLTKWGWFLLILSTPVWGGCLGGFYMDYPTWLGGLTLLLAGGMAFTATASFRNERSTGALELLLVTPLTSGQILRGRMWGLVAHFLPATLMLGFYWFVPLWFGSKLRDVVWLNGWFGFSTLATIPLVGLWFALGRLHYVAAWLVTLLLGYVVPYGAALTIQIIGGRDVASLVLAATCFTAMQILQAAECFRRLRRALEDRSFATPDE
;
A
#
# COMPACT_ATOMS: atom_id res chain seq x y z
N MET A 1 -11.77 36.39 1.41
CA MET A 1 -11.60 35.01 1.91
C MET A 1 -10.71 35.11 3.13
N ASN A 2 -11.21 34.83 4.33
CA ASN A 2 -10.39 34.91 5.55
C ASN A 2 -9.73 33.55 5.81
N THR A 3 -8.91 33.09 4.87
CA THR A 3 -8.23 31.77 4.92
C THR A 3 -6.92 31.80 5.71
N LEU A 4 -6.30 32.98 5.84
CA LEU A 4 -4.97 33.15 6.43
C LEU A 4 -4.86 32.58 7.86
N PRO A 5 -5.80 32.81 8.79
CA PRO A 5 -5.68 32.30 10.16
C PRO A 5 -5.70 30.77 10.23
N VAL A 6 -6.47 30.13 9.34
CA VAL A 6 -6.54 28.67 9.24
C VAL A 6 -5.22 28.13 8.70
N ILE A 7 -4.68 28.74 7.65
CA ILE A 7 -3.42 28.33 7.03
C ILE A 7 -2.27 28.46 8.03
N GLU A 8 -2.18 29.58 8.74
CA GLU A 8 -1.11 29.81 9.73
C GLU A 8 -1.14 28.76 10.84
N ARG A 9 -2.32 28.53 11.45
CA ARG A 9 -2.48 27.51 12.50
C ARG A 9 -2.04 26.12 12.01
N GLU A 10 -2.50 25.72 10.83
CA GLU A 10 -2.22 24.39 10.28
C GLU A 10 -0.75 24.22 9.87
N LEU A 11 -0.13 25.26 9.30
CA LEU A 11 1.31 25.25 8.98
C LEU A 11 2.18 25.12 10.23
N ILE A 12 1.83 25.83 11.32
CA ILE A 12 2.56 25.71 12.59
C ILE A 12 2.45 24.28 13.14
N CYS A 13 1.24 23.70 13.14
CA CYS A 13 1.03 22.32 13.58
C CYS A 13 1.84 21.31 12.74
N GLU A 14 1.80 21.43 11.41
CA GLU A 14 2.51 20.51 10.51
C GLU A 14 4.03 20.68 10.54
N SER A 15 4.53 21.91 10.70
CA SER A 15 5.97 22.20 10.80
C SER A 15 6.64 21.53 12.00
N ARG A 16 5.88 21.34 13.09
CA ARG A 16 6.36 20.69 14.33
C ARG A 16 6.30 19.17 14.27
N SER A 17 5.75 18.57 13.22
CA SER A 17 5.61 17.13 13.13
C SER A 17 6.90 16.45 12.66
N ALA A 18 7.44 15.55 13.49
CA ALA A 18 8.59 14.71 13.12
C ALA A 18 8.30 13.84 11.89
N THR A 19 7.03 13.47 11.69
CA THR A 19 6.55 12.66 10.57
C THR A 19 6.94 13.25 9.21
N ASN A 20 6.93 14.57 9.06
CA ASN A 20 7.30 15.21 7.80
C ASN A 20 8.78 15.02 7.44
N TYR A 21 9.67 14.98 8.42
CA TYR A 21 11.08 14.69 8.22
C TYR A 21 11.29 13.22 7.85
N TRP A 22 10.63 12.31 8.57
CA TRP A 22 10.70 10.88 8.27
C TRP A 22 10.15 10.53 6.88
N LEU A 23 9.05 11.15 6.45
CA LEU A 23 8.48 10.91 5.12
C LEU A 23 9.46 11.31 4.00
N ARG A 24 10.20 12.41 4.17
CA ARG A 24 11.23 12.83 3.20
C ARG A 24 12.41 11.87 3.17
N LEU A 25 12.91 11.48 4.35
CA LEU A 25 14.05 10.57 4.48
C LEU A 25 13.71 9.18 3.91
N ILE A 26 12.54 8.64 4.24
CA ILE A 26 12.08 7.34 3.75
C ILE A 26 11.82 7.42 2.24
N GLY A 27 11.18 8.49 1.74
CA GLY A 27 10.92 8.65 0.31
C GLY A 27 12.19 8.71 -0.53
N ALA A 28 13.14 9.58 -0.15
CA ALA A 28 14.44 9.68 -0.84
C ALA A 28 15.27 8.40 -0.68
N GLY A 29 15.29 7.81 0.53
CA GLY A 29 15.99 6.57 0.83
C GLY A 29 15.45 5.37 0.04
N ALA A 30 14.12 5.29 -0.16
CA ALA A 30 13.50 4.23 -0.95
C ALA A 30 13.92 4.30 -2.43
N LEU A 31 13.94 5.50 -3.02
CA LEU A 31 14.41 5.67 -4.40
C LEU A 31 15.90 5.37 -4.54
N LEU A 32 16.72 5.79 -3.57
CA LEU A 32 18.15 5.45 -3.53
C LEU A 32 18.36 3.94 -3.44
N ALA A 33 17.63 3.25 -2.55
CA ALA A 33 17.71 1.81 -2.39
C ALA A 33 17.32 1.08 -3.69
N LEU A 34 16.26 1.53 -4.37
CA LEU A 34 15.86 0.98 -5.67
C LEU A 34 16.91 1.20 -6.75
N GLY A 35 17.52 2.39 -6.79
CA GLY A 35 18.66 2.66 -7.65
C GLY A 35 19.82 1.71 -7.36
N GLY A 36 20.23 1.59 -6.08
CA GLY A 36 21.28 0.67 -5.66
C GLY A 36 20.99 -0.79 -6.01
N LEU A 37 19.76 -1.27 -5.80
CA LEU A 37 19.34 -2.61 -6.18
C LEU A 37 19.43 -2.84 -7.70
N TYR A 38 18.99 -1.87 -8.50
CA TYR A 38 19.13 -1.93 -9.96
C TYR A 38 20.61 -2.04 -10.38
N LEU A 39 21.49 -1.29 -9.71
CA LEU A 39 22.93 -1.35 -9.98
C LEU A 39 23.54 -2.72 -9.59
N LEU A 40 23.07 -3.31 -8.50
CA LEU A 40 23.52 -4.64 -8.02
C LEU A 40 22.98 -5.78 -8.89
N GLU A 41 21.81 -5.61 -9.50
CA GLU A 41 21.21 -6.59 -10.42
C GLU A 41 21.87 -6.58 -11.82
N GLY A 42 22.47 -5.47 -12.23
CA GLY A 42 23.20 -5.32 -13.49
C GLY A 42 24.55 -6.03 -13.45
N ASN A 43 24.71 -7.10 -14.23
CA ASN A 43 25.95 -7.89 -14.28
C ASN A 43 26.99 -7.27 -15.24
N ALA A 44 28.24 -7.77 -15.19
CA ALA A 44 29.48 -7.36 -15.87
C ALA A 44 29.48 -7.38 -17.44
N GLY A 45 28.37 -7.06 -18.09
CA GLY A 45 28.25 -7.00 -19.54
C GLY A 45 26.97 -6.33 -20.07
N SER A 46 25.98 -6.04 -19.22
CA SER A 46 24.83 -5.21 -19.61
C SER A 46 25.24 -3.74 -19.59
N ARG A 47 25.08 -3.03 -20.72
CA ARG A 47 25.20 -1.57 -20.75
C ARG A 47 24.21 -0.97 -19.76
N TRP A 48 24.73 -0.23 -18.79
CA TRP A 48 23.94 0.53 -17.81
C TRP A 48 23.02 1.49 -18.57
N ASP A 49 21.72 1.26 -18.49
CA ASP A 49 20.71 2.07 -19.19
C ASP A 49 20.04 3.03 -18.21
N GLY A 50 20.51 4.28 -18.20
CA GLY A 50 19.95 5.33 -17.36
C GLY A 50 18.49 5.66 -17.69
N ALA A 51 18.02 5.42 -18.92
CA ALA A 51 16.62 5.63 -19.29
C ALA A 51 15.70 4.61 -18.63
N MET A 52 16.10 3.34 -18.61
CA MET A 52 15.35 2.28 -17.93
C MET A 52 15.32 2.51 -16.42
N LEU A 53 16.45 2.86 -15.81
CA LEU A 53 16.50 3.18 -14.38
C LEU A 53 15.59 4.36 -14.03
N PHE A 54 15.68 5.46 -14.79
CA PHE A 54 14.82 6.62 -14.58
C PHE A 54 13.34 6.26 -14.68
N SER A 55 12.94 5.53 -15.73
CA SER A 55 11.56 5.12 -15.96
C SER A 55 11.01 4.30 -14.78
N ARG A 56 11.80 3.35 -14.27
CA ARG A 56 11.45 2.54 -13.08
C ARG A 56 11.32 3.37 -11.81
N MET A 57 12.28 4.25 -11.54
CA MET A 57 12.25 5.13 -10.35
C MET A 57 11.05 6.08 -10.39
N ASN A 58 10.78 6.67 -11.55
CA ASN A 58 9.65 7.58 -11.74
C ASN A 58 8.31 6.85 -11.57
N LEU A 59 8.17 5.64 -12.11
CA LEU A 59 6.97 4.83 -11.93
C LEU A 59 6.73 4.51 -10.46
N VAL A 60 7.76 4.09 -9.71
CA VAL A 60 7.61 3.80 -8.28
C VAL A 60 7.24 5.05 -7.50
N LEU A 61 7.84 6.20 -7.81
CA LEU A 61 7.46 7.48 -7.20
C LEU A 61 5.97 7.79 -7.47
N GLN A 62 5.52 7.64 -8.71
CA GLN A 62 4.15 7.93 -9.11
C GLN A 62 3.12 7.00 -8.46
N LEU A 63 3.41 5.70 -8.39
CA LEU A 63 2.59 4.74 -7.65
C LEU A 63 2.56 5.09 -6.16
N THR A 64 3.69 5.49 -5.59
CA THR A 64 3.77 5.92 -4.19
C THR A 64 2.92 7.17 -3.95
N ILE A 65 2.93 8.14 -4.87
CA ILE A 65 2.07 9.33 -4.79
C ILE A 65 0.59 8.93 -4.75
N PHE A 66 0.14 8.07 -5.67
CA PHE A 66 -1.27 7.63 -5.75
C PHE A 66 -1.72 6.78 -4.55
N VAL A 67 -0.81 6.23 -3.75
CA VAL A 67 -1.15 5.47 -2.54
C VAL A 67 -0.99 6.30 -1.27
N LEU A 68 0.17 6.94 -1.09
CA LEU A 68 0.53 7.60 0.16
C LEU A 68 -0.19 8.93 0.35
N VAL A 69 -0.25 9.78 -0.68
CA VAL A 69 -0.84 11.13 -0.58
C VAL A 69 -2.34 11.09 -0.20
N PRO A 70 -3.19 10.23 -0.81
CA PRO A 70 -4.60 10.13 -0.43
C PRO A 70 -4.78 9.63 1.00
N ILE A 71 -3.94 8.69 1.47
CA ILE A 71 -4.02 8.18 2.86
C ILE A 71 -3.71 9.30 3.87
N LEU A 72 -2.66 10.07 3.62
CA LEU A 72 -2.25 11.17 4.50
C LEU A 72 -3.28 12.31 4.51
N THR A 73 -3.95 12.55 3.39
CA THR A 73 -4.95 13.63 3.25
C THR A 73 -6.37 13.22 3.66
N ALA A 74 -6.69 11.92 3.61
CA ALA A 74 -8.00 11.38 3.97
C ALA A 74 -8.42 11.73 5.40
N ASP A 75 -7.49 12.00 6.32
CA ASP A 75 -7.83 12.29 7.70
C ASP A 75 -7.94 13.79 8.05
N SER A 76 -7.54 14.70 7.16
CA SER A 76 -7.43 16.13 7.47
C SER A 76 -8.71 16.82 7.98
N VAL A 77 -9.86 16.52 7.36
CA VAL A 77 -11.19 17.02 7.75
C VAL A 77 -11.96 15.96 8.55
N ALA A 78 -11.80 14.69 8.20
CA ALA A 78 -12.43 13.57 8.90
C ALA A 78 -12.04 13.54 10.39
N ARG A 79 -10.79 13.88 10.71
CA ARG A 79 -10.30 14.00 12.09
C ARG A 79 -11.06 15.07 12.88
N GLU A 80 -11.25 16.26 12.32
CA GLU A 80 -12.01 17.35 12.97
C GLU A 80 -13.48 16.98 13.20
N LYS A 81 -14.03 16.11 12.35
CA LYS A 81 -15.38 15.58 12.53
C LYS A 81 -15.46 14.57 13.66
N ARG A 82 -14.46 13.70 13.79
CA ARG A 82 -14.38 12.72 14.89
C ARG A 82 -14.13 13.37 16.23
N GLU A 83 -13.26 14.38 16.25
CA GLU A 83 -12.89 15.12 17.46
C GLU A 83 -13.96 16.17 17.85
N GLY A 84 -14.99 16.39 17.03
CA GLY A 84 -16.08 17.33 17.31
C GLY A 84 -15.70 18.82 17.17
N THR A 85 -14.48 19.09 16.76
CA THR A 85 -13.89 20.44 16.63
C THR A 85 -14.37 21.20 15.40
N LEU A 86 -14.95 20.51 14.40
CA LEU A 86 -15.53 21.14 13.22
C LEU A 86 -16.64 22.15 13.57
N GLY A 87 -17.43 21.88 14.61
CA GLY A 87 -18.48 22.80 15.07
C GLY A 87 -17.90 24.13 15.55
N LEU A 88 -16.77 24.10 16.26
CA LEU A 88 -16.07 25.29 16.75
C LEU A 88 -15.56 26.16 15.60
N LEU A 89 -15.05 25.55 14.52
CA LEU A 89 -14.62 26.26 13.32
C LEU A 89 -15.77 27.05 12.67
N PHE A 90 -17.00 26.53 12.68
CA PHE A 90 -18.18 27.22 12.13
C PHE A 90 -18.80 28.28 13.05
N LEU A 91 -18.37 28.37 14.33
CA LEU A 91 -18.75 29.48 15.20
C LEU A 91 -17.95 30.76 14.90
N THR A 92 -16.81 30.62 14.22
CA THR A 92 -16.00 31.74 13.72
C THR A 92 -16.52 32.19 12.33
N PRO A 93 -16.18 33.39 11.83
CA PRO A 93 -16.67 33.91 10.54
C PRO A 93 -16.04 33.22 9.31
N LEU A 94 -15.79 31.91 9.38
CA LEU A 94 -15.19 31.11 8.33
C LEU A 94 -16.26 30.42 7.47
N ARG A 95 -16.11 30.50 6.15
CA ARG A 95 -16.96 29.74 5.22
C ARG A 95 -16.39 28.34 5.02
N SER A 96 -17.23 27.37 4.65
CA SER A 96 -16.80 25.99 4.36
C SER A 96 -15.73 25.92 3.27
N ARG A 97 -15.75 26.86 2.31
CA ARG A 97 -14.70 27.01 1.28
C ARG A 97 -13.36 27.42 1.87
N ASP A 98 -13.35 28.33 2.83
CA ASP A 98 -12.10 28.82 3.44
C ASP A 98 -11.39 27.70 4.22
N ILE A 99 -12.14 26.83 4.89
CA ILE A 99 -11.61 25.67 5.62
C ILE A 99 -10.99 24.63 4.66
N VAL A 100 -11.72 24.26 3.60
CA VAL A 100 -11.25 23.22 2.65
C VAL A 100 -10.05 23.73 1.85
N VAL A 101 -10.04 25.00 1.43
CA VAL A 101 -8.89 25.61 0.75
C VAL A 101 -7.69 25.68 1.70
N GLY A 102 -7.87 26.13 2.94
CA GLY A 102 -6.78 26.24 3.92
C GLY A 102 -6.12 24.89 4.19
N LYS A 103 -6.90 23.85 4.51
CA LYS A 103 -6.37 22.50 4.72
C LYS A 103 -5.78 21.91 3.45
N GLY A 104 -6.41 22.12 2.29
CA GLY A 104 -5.88 21.68 0.99
C GLY A 104 -4.51 22.26 0.69
N LEU A 105 -4.30 23.56 0.94
CA LEU A 105 -3.01 24.24 0.72
C LEU A 105 -1.90 23.68 1.62
N VAL A 106 -2.16 23.48 2.92
CA VAL A 106 -1.15 22.92 3.83
C VAL A 106 -0.75 21.49 3.42
N LEU A 107 -1.72 20.67 3.04
CA LEU A 107 -1.44 19.31 2.53
C LEU A 107 -0.70 19.33 1.18
N ALA A 108 -0.99 20.32 0.32
CA ALA A 108 -0.26 20.52 -0.92
C ALA A 108 1.20 20.90 -0.66
N VAL A 109 1.47 21.86 0.23
CA VAL A 109 2.84 22.23 0.64
C VAL A 109 3.57 21.02 1.21
N ARG A 110 2.94 20.28 2.13
CA ARG A 110 3.52 19.06 2.72
C ARG A 110 3.92 18.06 1.64
N SER A 111 3.01 17.75 0.71
CA SER A 111 3.25 16.78 -0.36
C SER A 111 4.34 17.25 -1.33
N LEU A 112 4.36 18.54 -1.67
CA LEU A 112 5.39 19.15 -2.50
C LEU A 112 6.78 19.06 -1.86
N THR A 113 6.90 19.23 -0.54
CA THR A 113 8.22 19.08 0.12
C THR A 113 8.77 17.66 0.03
N VAL A 114 7.89 16.64 -0.01
CA VAL A 114 8.32 15.24 -0.21
C VAL A 114 8.74 15.02 -1.66
N LEU A 115 7.98 15.56 -2.63
CA LEU A 115 8.35 15.50 -4.06
C LEU A 115 9.69 16.20 -4.33
N PHE A 116 9.95 17.36 -3.73
CA PHE A 116 11.24 18.03 -3.86
C PHE A 116 12.39 17.24 -3.23
N ALA A 117 12.14 16.52 -2.13
CA ALA A 117 13.14 15.65 -1.51
C ALA A 117 13.52 14.44 -2.39
N THR A 118 12.63 14.00 -3.29
CA THR A 118 12.89 12.89 -4.21
C THR A 118 13.57 13.31 -5.52
N LEU A 119 13.50 14.59 -5.91
CA LEU A 119 14.10 15.09 -7.16
C LEU A 119 15.59 14.79 -7.31
N PRO A 120 16.46 14.99 -6.29
CA PRO A 120 17.89 14.69 -6.43
C PRO A 120 18.14 13.23 -6.83
N MET A 121 17.28 12.31 -6.35
CA MET A 121 17.40 10.89 -6.64
C MET A 121 16.96 10.56 -8.07
N LEU A 122 15.95 11.24 -8.59
CA LEU A 122 15.56 11.16 -10.00
C LEU A 122 16.59 11.78 -10.96
N CYS A 123 17.48 12.64 -10.46
CA CYS A 123 18.56 13.20 -11.27
C CYS A 123 19.77 12.26 -11.40
N LEU A 124 19.94 11.26 -10.53
CA LEU A 124 21.09 10.34 -10.60
C LEU A 124 21.18 9.58 -11.94
N PRO A 125 20.08 9.06 -12.52
CA PRO A 125 20.13 8.40 -13.82
C PRO A 125 20.56 9.31 -14.98
N LEU A 126 20.43 10.65 -14.86
CA LEU A 126 20.97 11.57 -15.86
C LEU A 126 22.48 11.42 -16.01
N MET A 127 23.18 11.17 -14.90
CA MET A 127 24.65 11.02 -14.89
C MET A 127 25.09 9.71 -15.55
N MET A 128 24.23 8.70 -15.56
CA MET A 128 24.49 7.42 -16.25
C MET A 128 24.29 7.52 -17.77
N GLY A 129 23.74 8.62 -18.27
CA GLY A 129 23.43 8.82 -19.68
C GLY A 129 22.10 8.18 -20.11
N GLY A 130 21.64 8.52 -21.31
CA GLY A 130 20.39 7.98 -21.89
C GLY A 130 19.12 8.80 -21.60
N VAL A 131 19.18 9.79 -20.70
CA VAL A 131 18.04 10.66 -20.37
C VAL A 131 18.33 12.13 -20.71
N SER A 132 17.38 12.78 -21.39
CA SER A 132 17.42 14.21 -21.66
C SER A 132 16.77 15.01 -20.54
N GLY A 133 17.27 16.21 -20.24
CA GLY A 133 16.64 17.12 -19.26
C GLY A 133 15.17 17.46 -19.58
N ALA A 134 14.78 17.45 -20.86
CA ALA A 134 13.37 17.62 -21.25
C ALA A 134 12.48 16.47 -20.77
N TYR A 135 13.01 15.25 -20.70
CA TYR A 135 12.29 14.08 -20.19
C TYR A 135 12.07 14.19 -18.68
N VAL A 136 13.07 14.70 -17.95
CA VAL A 136 12.97 14.94 -16.50
C VAL A 136 11.96 16.03 -16.19
N LEU A 137 11.93 17.12 -16.97
CA LEU A 137 10.93 18.17 -16.79
C LEU A 137 9.51 17.65 -17.08
N HIS A 138 9.35 16.81 -18.10
CA HIS A 138 8.08 16.15 -18.39
C HIS A 138 7.65 15.22 -17.24
N ALA A 139 8.56 14.41 -16.72
CA ALA A 139 8.30 13.52 -15.58
C ALA A 139 7.90 14.31 -14.33
N ALA A 140 8.61 15.40 -14.00
CA ALA A 140 8.27 16.27 -12.88
C ALA A 140 6.89 16.93 -13.03
N ALA A 141 6.51 17.33 -14.25
CA ALA A 141 5.18 17.84 -14.55
C ALA A 141 4.09 16.78 -14.37
N MET A 142 4.36 15.54 -14.77
CA MET A 142 3.48 14.38 -14.58
C MET A 142 3.33 14.02 -13.10
N ASP A 143 4.41 14.05 -12.32
CA ASP A 143 4.38 13.81 -10.87
C ASP A 143 3.59 14.88 -10.14
N PHE A 144 3.73 16.15 -10.54
CA PHE A 144 2.92 17.24 -10.00
C PHE A 144 1.44 17.05 -10.30
N CYS A 145 1.08 16.67 -11.53
CA CYS A 145 -0.29 16.37 -11.90
C CYS A 145 -0.85 15.18 -11.09
N ALA A 146 -0.09 14.09 -10.98
CA ALA A 146 -0.45 12.93 -10.16
C ALA A 146 -0.67 13.31 -8.69
N LEU A 147 0.19 14.18 -8.15
CA LEU A 147 0.07 14.70 -6.79
C LEU A 147 -1.21 15.52 -6.60
N CYS A 148 -1.56 16.39 -7.56
CA CYS A 148 -2.83 17.12 -7.52
C CYS A 148 -4.06 16.19 -7.55
N LEU A 149 -4.05 15.15 -8.39
CA LEU A 149 -5.13 14.15 -8.48
C LEU A 149 -5.25 13.34 -7.19
N ALA A 150 -4.13 12.93 -6.61
CA ALA A 150 -4.08 12.18 -5.37
C ALA A 150 -4.57 13.01 -4.16
N LEU A 151 -4.16 14.28 -4.08
CA LEU A 151 -4.67 15.24 -3.09
C LEU A 151 -6.17 15.46 -3.24
N ALA A 152 -6.65 15.62 -4.48
CA ALA A 152 -8.06 15.80 -4.79
C ALA A 152 -8.89 14.61 -4.29
N ALA A 153 -8.45 13.38 -4.57
CA ALA A 153 -9.11 12.15 -4.11
C ALA A 153 -9.18 12.07 -2.58
N GLY A 154 -8.06 12.32 -1.89
CA GLY A 154 -8.01 12.21 -0.43
C GLY A 154 -8.77 13.32 0.30
N LEU A 155 -8.66 14.57 -0.14
CA LEU A 155 -9.42 15.69 0.43
C LEU A 155 -10.93 15.49 0.25
N HIS A 156 -11.35 15.01 -0.92
CA HIS A 156 -12.74 14.72 -1.21
C HIS A 156 -13.29 13.58 -0.33
N ALA A 157 -12.50 12.53 -0.12
CA ALA A 157 -12.87 11.44 0.78
C ALA A 157 -12.92 11.91 2.24
N SER A 158 -11.97 12.75 2.65
CA SER A 158 -11.89 13.31 4.01
C SER A 158 -13.11 14.14 4.36
N VAL A 159 -13.59 14.92 3.39
CA VAL A 159 -14.82 15.68 3.58
C VAL A 159 -16.03 14.74 3.64
N ARG A 160 -16.10 13.65 2.88
CA ARG A 160 -17.31 12.81 2.85
C ARG A 160 -17.46 11.80 3.99
N GLN A 161 -16.37 11.44 4.65
CA GLN A 161 -16.34 10.36 5.63
C GLN A 161 -15.94 10.87 7.01
N VAL A 162 -16.46 10.22 8.06
CA VAL A 162 -16.12 10.52 9.46
C VAL A 162 -15.10 9.52 9.99
N GLU A 163 -15.34 8.21 9.78
CA GLU A 163 -14.42 7.15 10.20
C GLU A 163 -13.15 7.10 9.35
N TRP A 164 -11.98 6.98 10.00
CA TRP A 164 -10.67 6.95 9.34
C TRP A 164 -10.55 5.86 8.28
N PHE A 165 -10.88 4.61 8.64
CA PHE A 165 -10.79 3.47 7.71
C PHE A 165 -11.65 3.69 6.46
N ARG A 166 -12.84 4.28 6.61
CA ARG A 166 -13.74 4.56 5.49
C ARG A 166 -13.22 5.70 4.62
N ALA A 167 -12.69 6.75 5.24
CA ALA A 167 -12.07 7.87 4.55
C ALA A 167 -10.87 7.39 3.71
N ALA A 168 -9.97 6.61 4.30
CA ALA A 168 -8.81 6.06 3.63
C ALA A 168 -9.19 5.10 2.49
N ALA A 169 -10.14 4.18 2.71
CA ALA A 169 -10.58 3.25 1.67
C ALA A 169 -11.23 3.96 0.48
N HIS A 170 -12.05 4.99 0.73
CA HIS A 170 -12.67 5.78 -0.32
C HIS A 170 -11.65 6.67 -1.05
N ALA A 171 -10.68 7.23 -0.33
CA ALA A 171 -9.56 7.99 -0.91
C ALA A 171 -8.73 7.12 -1.85
N LEU A 172 -8.34 5.93 -1.40
CA LEU A 172 -7.57 4.97 -2.20
C LEU A 172 -8.37 4.47 -3.41
N GLY A 173 -9.66 4.17 -3.25
CA GLY A 173 -10.51 3.77 -4.37
C GLY A 173 -10.61 4.85 -5.45
N MET A 174 -10.84 6.10 -5.06
CA MET A 174 -10.86 7.23 -6.01
C MET A 174 -9.48 7.49 -6.64
N SER A 175 -8.42 7.39 -5.84
CA SER A 175 -7.05 7.56 -6.31
C SER A 175 -6.65 6.48 -7.30
N ALA A 176 -7.05 5.22 -7.08
CA ALA A 176 -6.83 4.13 -8.02
C ALA A 176 -7.56 4.39 -9.35
N ILE A 177 -8.80 4.86 -9.32
CA ILE A 177 -9.52 5.22 -10.55
C ILE A 177 -8.78 6.37 -11.28
N ALA A 178 -8.36 7.40 -10.55
CA ALA A 178 -7.60 8.51 -11.12
C ALA A 178 -6.27 8.05 -11.74
N ALA A 179 -5.53 7.18 -11.05
CA ALA A 179 -4.30 6.57 -11.54
C ALA A 179 -4.54 5.77 -12.82
N PHE A 180 -5.61 4.98 -12.88
CA PHE A 180 -5.94 4.21 -14.08
C PHE A 180 -6.10 5.10 -15.32
N PHE A 181 -6.89 6.18 -15.21
CA PHE A 181 -7.06 7.13 -16.31
C PHE A 181 -5.76 7.89 -16.62
N PHE A 182 -5.03 8.28 -15.58
CA PHE A 182 -3.76 8.99 -15.71
C PHE A 182 -2.75 8.18 -16.53
N PHE A 183 -2.51 6.92 -16.16
CA PHE A 183 -1.57 6.04 -16.85
C PHE A 183 -2.05 5.63 -18.23
N SER A 184 -3.36 5.39 -18.41
CA SER A 184 -3.93 5.10 -19.73
C SER A 184 -3.75 6.27 -20.70
N CYS A 185 -3.77 7.50 -20.21
CA CYS A 185 -3.56 8.70 -21.03
C CYS A 185 -2.07 8.99 -21.26
N SER A 186 -1.20 8.75 -20.26
CA SER A 186 0.23 9.04 -20.35
C SER A 186 1.04 7.99 -21.14
N ALA A 187 0.61 6.73 -21.17
CA ALA A 187 1.28 5.66 -21.92
C ALA A 187 1.42 5.95 -23.43
N PRO A 188 0.36 6.30 -24.19
CA PRO A 188 0.51 6.64 -25.61
C PRO A 188 1.32 7.91 -25.79
N ILE A 189 1.32 8.82 -24.80
CA ILE A 189 2.09 10.06 -24.87
C ILE A 189 3.59 9.78 -24.81
N LEU A 190 3.99 8.83 -23.96
CA LEU A 190 5.38 8.40 -23.85
C LEU A 190 5.87 7.66 -25.11
N ALA A 191 4.99 6.93 -25.79
CA ALA A 191 5.32 6.19 -27.00
C ALA A 191 5.65 7.09 -28.21
N ILE A 192 5.17 8.34 -28.22
CA ILE A 192 5.38 9.29 -29.31
C ILE A 192 6.71 10.02 -29.09
N ALA A 193 7.76 9.52 -29.75
CA ALA A 193 9.17 9.83 -29.52
C ALA A 193 9.68 11.20 -30.02
N THR A 194 8.90 12.29 -29.90
CA THR A 194 9.39 13.63 -30.24
C THR A 194 9.54 14.52 -29.02
N ARG A 195 10.70 15.18 -28.89
CA ARG A 195 10.99 16.12 -27.80
C ARG A 195 9.94 17.23 -27.68
N ALA A 196 9.40 17.69 -28.81
CA ALA A 196 8.34 18.69 -28.86
C ALA A 196 7.04 18.18 -28.20
N PHE A 197 6.68 16.92 -28.42
CA PHE A 197 5.46 16.34 -27.86
C PHE A 197 5.54 16.15 -26.33
N HIS A 198 6.71 15.81 -25.78
CA HIS A 198 6.91 15.78 -24.33
C HIS A 198 6.79 17.15 -23.66
N ALA A 199 7.30 18.22 -24.29
CA ALA A 199 7.17 19.58 -23.78
C ALA A 199 5.71 20.07 -23.83
N ILE A 200 5.02 19.81 -24.93
CA ILE A 200 3.61 20.19 -25.12
C ILE A 200 2.73 19.45 -24.10
N SER A 201 2.90 18.14 -23.94
CA SER A 201 2.12 17.35 -22.97
C SER A 201 2.37 17.78 -21.52
N ALA A 202 3.61 18.15 -21.16
CA ALA A 202 3.89 18.72 -19.84
C ALA A 202 3.14 20.03 -19.60
N LEU A 203 3.07 20.91 -20.62
CA LEU A 203 2.34 22.18 -20.56
C LEU A 203 0.82 21.98 -20.36
N PHE A 204 0.24 20.91 -20.90
CA PHE A 204 -1.17 20.58 -20.71
C PHE A 204 -1.48 19.90 -19.38
N MET A 205 -0.58 19.05 -18.87
CA MET A 205 -0.86 18.24 -17.67
C MET A 205 -0.75 19.03 -16.36
N LEU A 206 0.15 20.01 -16.29
CA LEU A 206 0.28 20.92 -15.14
C LEU A 206 -1.05 21.64 -14.80
N PRO A 207 -1.69 22.39 -15.72
CA PRO A 207 -2.95 23.06 -15.42
C PRO A 207 -4.09 22.07 -15.20
N LEU A 208 -4.10 20.93 -15.90
CA LEU A 208 -5.16 19.91 -15.73
C LEU A 208 -5.25 19.43 -14.29
N GLY A 209 -4.11 19.05 -13.68
CA GLY A 209 -4.07 18.60 -12.29
C GLY A 209 -4.61 19.67 -11.33
N VAL A 210 -4.20 20.92 -11.52
CA VAL A 210 -4.65 22.06 -10.71
C VAL A 210 -6.14 22.31 -10.87
N ILE A 211 -6.67 22.26 -12.10
CA ILE A 211 -8.09 22.45 -12.39
C ILE A 211 -8.93 21.37 -11.71
N VAL A 212 -8.51 20.10 -11.79
CA VAL A 212 -9.21 18.99 -11.12
C VAL A 212 -9.17 19.16 -9.60
N LEU A 213 -8.03 19.55 -9.03
CA LEU A 213 -7.92 19.85 -7.61
C LEU A 213 -8.84 21.01 -7.19
N TRP A 214 -8.89 22.09 -7.97
CA TRP A 214 -9.77 23.23 -7.68
C TRP A 214 -11.25 22.87 -7.78
N ALA A 215 -11.64 22.11 -8.81
CA ALA A 215 -13.00 21.63 -8.97
C ALA A 215 -13.42 20.70 -7.82
N THR A 216 -12.53 19.81 -7.37
CA THR A 216 -12.78 18.94 -6.22
C THR A 216 -12.84 19.71 -4.90
N ILE A 217 -12.03 20.75 -4.71
CA ILE A 217 -12.16 21.66 -3.56
C ILE A 217 -13.54 22.33 -3.57
N GLY A 218 -14.01 22.82 -4.72
CA GLY A 218 -15.33 23.45 -4.86
C GLY A 218 -16.49 22.49 -4.55
N THR A 219 -16.46 21.27 -5.08
CA THR A 219 -17.48 20.23 -4.80
C THR A 219 -17.42 19.75 -3.35
N SER A 220 -16.24 19.64 -2.76
CA SER A 220 -16.07 19.24 -1.36
C SER A 220 -16.56 20.33 -0.41
N ALA A 221 -16.23 21.60 -0.68
CA ALA A 221 -16.69 22.73 0.12
C ALA A 221 -18.21 22.92 0.07
N THR A 222 -18.84 22.73 -1.10
CA THR A 222 -20.30 22.80 -1.22
C THR A 222 -20.99 21.63 -0.51
N TRP A 223 -20.41 20.43 -0.56
CA TRP A 223 -20.90 19.28 0.21
C TRP A 223 -20.80 19.53 1.71
N LEU A 224 -19.66 20.06 2.19
CA LEU A 224 -19.46 20.38 3.60
C LEU A 224 -20.47 21.44 4.06
N ALA A 225 -20.67 22.50 3.28
CA ALA A 225 -21.63 23.56 3.60
C ALA A 225 -23.07 23.05 3.76
N ARG A 226 -23.47 22.04 2.97
CA ARG A 226 -24.83 21.48 2.98
C ARG A 226 -25.04 20.44 4.08
N ASN A 227 -24.01 19.63 4.39
CA ASN A 227 -24.19 18.42 5.19
C ASN A 227 -23.58 18.49 6.60
N TRP A 228 -22.76 19.50 6.92
CA TRP A 228 -22.06 19.57 8.21
C TRP A 228 -23.00 19.46 9.43
N ARG A 229 -24.18 20.12 9.39
CA ARG A 229 -25.17 20.05 10.48
C ARG A 229 -25.76 18.64 10.65
N ARG A 230 -25.98 17.93 9.53
CA ARG A 230 -26.55 16.58 9.54
C ARG A 230 -25.54 15.57 10.08
N GLU A 231 -24.28 15.72 9.70
CA GLU A 231 -23.21 14.80 10.11
C GLU A 231 -22.85 14.86 11.60
N ILE A 232 -22.96 16.04 12.23
CA ILE A 232 -22.77 16.19 13.68
C ILE A 232 -23.85 15.38 14.44
N LEU A 233 -25.07 15.34 13.92
CA LEU A 233 -26.20 14.69 14.58
C LEU A 233 -26.30 13.19 14.25
N ARG A 234 -25.99 12.80 13.01
CA ARG A 234 -25.97 11.40 12.54
C ARG A 234 -24.91 11.23 11.44
N PRO A 235 -23.83 10.45 11.66
CA PRO A 235 -22.89 10.16 10.60
C PRO A 235 -23.61 9.36 9.50
N PRO A 236 -23.68 9.86 8.24
CA PRO A 236 -24.40 9.18 7.18
C PRO A 236 -23.75 7.82 6.89
N GLN A 237 -24.58 6.78 6.76
CA GLN A 237 -24.11 5.52 6.20
C GLN A 237 -23.65 5.77 4.76
N PRO A 238 -22.47 5.30 4.35
CA PRO A 238 -21.92 5.69 3.07
C PRO A 238 -22.68 4.98 1.94
N GLY A 239 -22.98 5.71 0.86
CA GLY A 239 -23.90 5.26 -0.20
C GLY A 239 -23.51 3.92 -0.86
N TRP A 240 -22.22 3.66 -1.05
CA TRP A 240 -21.72 2.37 -1.55
C TRP A 240 -22.06 1.16 -0.65
N VAL A 241 -22.19 1.34 0.68
CA VAL A 241 -22.60 0.26 1.59
C VAL A 241 -24.08 -0.06 1.38
N GLN A 242 -24.90 0.95 1.13
CA GLN A 242 -26.31 0.76 0.78
C GLN A 242 -26.47 0.10 -0.59
N VAL A 243 -25.65 0.47 -1.58
CA VAL A 243 -25.61 -0.18 -2.90
C VAL A 243 -25.18 -1.63 -2.77
N PHE A 244 -24.15 -1.89 -1.97
CA PHE A 244 -23.64 -3.23 -1.72
C PHE A 244 -24.69 -4.13 -1.05
N ASP A 245 -25.31 -3.66 0.04
CA ASP A 245 -26.32 -4.42 0.79
C ASP A 245 -27.56 -4.73 -0.05
N ARG A 246 -27.93 -3.82 -0.96
CA ARG A 246 -29.02 -4.01 -1.91
C ARG A 246 -28.67 -4.96 -3.06
N SER A 247 -27.40 -5.04 -3.46
CA SER A 247 -27.01 -5.81 -4.65
C SER A 247 -27.15 -7.35 -4.44
N PRO A 248 -27.82 -8.07 -5.35
CA PRO A 248 -28.04 -9.51 -5.22
C PRO A 248 -26.74 -10.33 -5.44
N LEU A 249 -25.83 -9.84 -6.30
CA LEU A 249 -24.52 -10.46 -6.53
C LEU A 249 -23.64 -10.43 -5.28
N ALA A 250 -23.60 -9.31 -4.55
CA ALA A 250 -22.90 -9.23 -3.27
C ALA A 250 -23.51 -10.18 -2.24
N ARG A 251 -24.85 -10.21 -2.13
CA ARG A 251 -25.51 -11.16 -1.22
C ARG A 251 -25.24 -12.61 -1.60
N GLY A 252 -25.10 -12.94 -2.90
CA GLY A 252 -24.75 -14.27 -3.41
C GLY A 252 -23.28 -14.66 -3.19
N LEU A 253 -22.33 -13.80 -3.55
CA LEU A 253 -20.89 -14.02 -3.38
C LEU A 253 -20.47 -14.02 -1.90
N PHE A 254 -21.20 -13.30 -1.05
CA PHE A 254 -20.95 -13.21 0.39
C PHE A 254 -21.93 -14.05 1.22
N ARG A 255 -22.72 -14.94 0.57
CA ARG A 255 -23.59 -15.95 1.23
C ARG A 255 -22.71 -17.05 1.81
N TRP A 256 -22.28 -16.83 3.03
CA TRP A 256 -21.45 -17.75 3.77
C TRP A 256 -22.28 -18.54 4.78
N ASN A 257 -22.13 -19.87 4.74
CA ASN A 257 -22.79 -20.78 5.66
C ASN A 257 -22.16 -20.69 7.07
N ARG A 258 -22.61 -19.69 7.85
CA ARG A 258 -22.03 -19.30 9.15
C ARG A 258 -21.95 -20.47 10.14
N LYS A 259 -22.97 -21.34 10.15
CA LYS A 259 -23.08 -22.47 11.09
C LYS A 259 -21.94 -23.48 10.88
N LYS A 260 -21.76 -23.96 9.64
CA LYS A 260 -20.74 -24.96 9.29
C LYS A 260 -19.29 -24.51 9.54
N THR A 261 -19.04 -23.20 9.52
CA THR A 261 -17.67 -22.67 9.72
C THR A 261 -17.39 -22.32 11.18
N LEU A 262 -18.41 -21.88 11.92
CA LEU A 262 -18.35 -21.80 13.37
C LEU A 262 -18.07 -23.18 13.99
N ASP A 263 -18.76 -24.22 13.51
CA ASP A 263 -18.63 -25.60 14.01
C ASP A 263 -17.25 -26.21 13.70
N ARG A 264 -16.64 -25.85 12.56
CA ARG A 264 -15.30 -26.35 12.17
C ARG A 264 -14.16 -25.57 12.82
N ASN A 265 -14.26 -24.24 12.87
CA ASN A 265 -13.18 -23.39 13.35
C ASN A 265 -13.69 -22.02 13.85
N PRO A 266 -13.97 -21.90 15.17
CA PRO A 266 -14.57 -20.70 15.73
C PRO A 266 -13.65 -19.47 15.65
N VAL A 267 -12.32 -19.68 15.73
CA VAL A 267 -11.32 -18.61 15.65
C VAL A 267 -11.22 -18.04 14.23
N ALA A 268 -11.22 -18.91 13.21
CA ALA A 268 -11.26 -18.47 11.82
C ALA A 268 -12.58 -17.76 11.49
N TRP A 269 -13.70 -18.24 12.04
CA TRP A 269 -15.00 -17.59 11.90
C TRP A 269 -15.01 -16.17 12.49
N LEU A 270 -14.42 -15.98 13.67
CA LEU A 270 -14.34 -14.68 14.32
C LEU A 270 -13.64 -13.63 13.44
N GLN A 271 -12.61 -14.04 12.72
CA GLN A 271 -11.81 -13.17 11.86
C GLN A 271 -12.56 -12.72 10.59
N GLU A 272 -13.32 -13.59 9.96
CA GLU A 272 -14.10 -13.28 8.75
C GLU A 272 -15.51 -12.73 9.06
N ARG A 273 -15.94 -12.70 10.32
CA ARG A 273 -17.25 -12.19 10.76
C ARG A 273 -17.50 -10.73 10.33
N SER A 274 -16.45 -9.92 10.29
CA SER A 274 -16.58 -8.50 9.95
C SER A 274 -16.82 -8.29 8.45
N TRP A 275 -17.64 -7.30 8.12
CA TRP A 275 -17.80 -6.84 6.72
C TRP A 275 -16.47 -6.38 6.11
N THR A 276 -15.64 -5.70 6.91
CA THR A 276 -14.32 -5.21 6.50
C THR A 276 -13.39 -6.35 6.10
N ALA A 277 -13.35 -7.45 6.85
CA ALA A 277 -12.56 -8.63 6.47
C ALA A 277 -13.00 -9.19 5.10
N ARG A 278 -14.31 -9.24 4.83
CA ARG A 278 -14.80 -9.76 3.55
C ARG A 278 -14.48 -8.81 2.39
N LEU A 279 -14.56 -7.50 2.63
CA LEU A 279 -14.14 -6.48 1.66
C LEU A 279 -12.65 -6.59 1.36
N THR A 280 -11.79 -6.80 2.37
CA THR A 280 -10.35 -6.97 2.19
C THR A 280 -10.02 -8.23 1.38
N LYS A 281 -10.65 -9.36 1.69
CA LYS A 281 -10.49 -10.63 0.95
C LYS A 281 -10.74 -10.48 -0.56
N TRP A 282 -11.91 -9.95 -0.91
CA TRP A 282 -12.27 -9.75 -2.32
C TRP A 282 -11.56 -8.56 -2.95
N GLY A 283 -11.21 -7.55 -2.16
CA GLY A 283 -10.42 -6.40 -2.60
C GLY A 283 -9.04 -6.81 -3.12
N TRP A 284 -8.31 -7.65 -2.36
CA TRP A 284 -7.03 -8.20 -2.82
C TRP A 284 -7.17 -9.08 -4.06
N PHE A 285 -8.21 -9.92 -4.11
CA PHE A 285 -8.47 -10.74 -5.29
C PHE A 285 -8.73 -9.89 -6.54
N LEU A 286 -9.61 -8.88 -6.44
CA LEU A 286 -9.93 -7.99 -7.55
C LEU A 286 -8.72 -7.14 -7.97
N LEU A 287 -7.93 -6.67 -7.01
CA LEU A 287 -6.69 -5.95 -7.27
C LEU A 287 -5.75 -6.81 -8.13
N ILE A 288 -5.50 -8.05 -7.72
CA ILE A 288 -4.62 -8.96 -8.47
C ILE A 288 -5.26 -9.36 -9.80
N LEU A 289 -6.55 -9.66 -9.85
CA LEU A 289 -7.25 -9.97 -11.11
C LEU A 289 -7.19 -8.82 -12.12
N SER A 290 -7.21 -7.56 -11.66
CA SER A 290 -7.11 -6.39 -12.53
C SER A 290 -5.70 -6.15 -13.08
N THR A 291 -4.71 -6.93 -12.63
CA THR A 291 -3.29 -6.80 -13.00
C THR A 291 -3.03 -6.74 -14.49
N PRO A 292 -3.64 -7.56 -15.37
CA PRO A 292 -3.37 -7.47 -16.81
C PRO A 292 -3.83 -6.13 -17.40
N VAL A 293 -4.91 -5.55 -16.87
CA VAL A 293 -5.40 -4.23 -17.28
C VAL A 293 -4.41 -3.15 -16.84
N TRP A 294 -3.97 -3.22 -15.59
CA TRP A 294 -2.94 -2.32 -15.04
C TRP A 294 -1.59 -2.49 -15.74
N GLY A 295 -1.15 -3.71 -16.01
CA GLY A 295 0.07 -4.03 -16.73
C GLY A 295 0.01 -3.67 -18.21
N GLY A 296 -1.17 -3.60 -18.83
CA GLY A 296 -1.34 -2.99 -20.14
C GLY A 296 -1.12 -1.47 -20.10
N CYS A 297 -1.70 -0.79 -19.10
CA CYS A 297 -1.57 0.66 -18.91
C CYS A 297 -0.20 1.10 -18.37
N LEU A 298 0.47 0.26 -17.56
CA LEU A 298 1.72 0.53 -16.84
C LEU A 298 2.92 -0.24 -17.40
N GLY A 299 2.73 -1.48 -17.82
CA GLY A 299 3.80 -2.44 -18.14
C GLY A 299 4.19 -2.52 -19.62
N GLY A 300 3.42 -1.94 -20.54
CA GLY A 300 3.84 -1.83 -21.93
C GLY A 300 5.08 -0.95 -22.15
N PHE A 301 5.37 -0.04 -21.21
CA PHE A 301 6.42 0.99 -21.35
C PHE A 301 7.33 1.21 -20.13
N TYR A 302 7.00 0.74 -18.91
CA TYR A 302 7.71 1.15 -17.68
C TYR A 302 8.34 0.02 -16.85
N MET A 303 7.83 -1.22 -16.89
CA MET A 303 8.43 -2.35 -16.16
C MET A 303 8.23 -3.69 -16.87
N ASP A 304 9.24 -4.55 -16.75
CA ASP A 304 9.18 -5.93 -17.20
C ASP A 304 8.23 -6.77 -16.34
N TYR A 305 7.63 -7.77 -16.98
CA TYR A 305 6.60 -8.61 -16.40
C TYR A 305 7.00 -9.27 -15.05
N PRO A 306 8.21 -9.86 -14.88
CA PRO A 306 8.61 -10.45 -13.60
C PRO A 306 8.73 -9.42 -12.48
N THR A 307 9.29 -8.23 -12.77
CA THR A 307 9.42 -7.16 -11.78
C THR A 307 8.06 -6.65 -11.31
N TRP A 308 7.10 -6.51 -12.24
CA TRP A 308 5.72 -6.14 -11.91
C TRP A 308 5.03 -7.16 -10.98
N LEU A 309 5.12 -8.45 -11.31
CA LEU A 309 4.57 -9.50 -10.45
C LEU A 309 5.29 -9.60 -9.10
N GLY A 310 6.60 -9.34 -9.06
CA GLY A 310 7.38 -9.26 -7.83
C GLY A 310 6.85 -8.16 -6.91
N GLY A 311 6.60 -6.97 -7.45
CA GLY A 311 5.99 -5.85 -6.73
C GLY A 311 4.61 -6.18 -6.15
N LEU A 312 3.75 -6.86 -6.93
CA LEU A 312 2.44 -7.33 -6.45
C LEU A 312 2.56 -8.39 -5.35
N THR A 313 3.57 -9.25 -5.44
CA THR A 313 3.86 -10.26 -4.42
C THR A 313 4.27 -9.59 -3.11
N LEU A 314 5.14 -8.59 -3.18
CA LEU A 314 5.55 -7.78 -2.03
C LEU A 314 4.37 -6.99 -1.43
N LEU A 315 3.49 -6.45 -2.27
CA LEU A 315 2.30 -5.73 -1.83
C LEU A 315 1.34 -6.66 -1.07
N LEU A 316 1.07 -7.85 -1.61
CA LEU A 316 0.24 -8.86 -0.96
C LEU A 316 0.87 -9.36 0.35
N ALA A 317 2.18 -9.60 0.34
CA ALA A 317 2.99 -9.93 1.51
C ALA A 317 2.88 -8.83 2.59
N GLY A 318 2.96 -7.56 2.20
CA GLY A 318 2.76 -6.40 3.06
C GLY A 318 1.39 -6.39 3.74
N GLY A 319 0.32 -6.61 2.98
CA GLY A 319 -1.05 -6.70 3.51
C GLY A 319 -1.26 -7.90 4.43
N MET A 320 -0.67 -9.05 4.09
CA MET A 320 -0.71 -10.25 4.91
C MET A 320 0.08 -10.08 6.21
N ALA A 321 1.26 -9.46 6.17
CA ALA A 321 2.04 -9.10 7.36
C ALA A 321 1.28 -8.11 8.25
N PHE A 322 0.61 -7.12 7.67
CA PHE A 322 -0.17 -6.11 8.39
C PHE A 322 -1.35 -6.73 9.16
N THR A 323 -2.08 -7.64 8.50
CA THR A 323 -3.19 -8.35 9.13
C THR A 323 -2.74 -9.37 10.17
N ALA A 324 -1.62 -10.07 9.93
CA ALA A 324 -1.04 -10.99 10.90
C ALA A 324 -0.56 -10.27 12.17
N THR A 325 0.19 -9.19 12.02
CA THR A 325 0.74 -8.39 13.15
C THR A 325 -0.33 -7.67 13.96
N ALA A 326 -1.47 -7.30 13.34
CA ALA A 326 -2.59 -6.68 14.03
C ALA A 326 -3.44 -7.68 14.84
N SER A 327 -3.44 -8.97 14.46
CA SER A 327 -4.44 -9.93 14.92
C SER A 327 -4.41 -10.16 16.43
N PHE A 328 -3.32 -10.70 16.97
CA PHE A 328 -3.24 -10.97 18.41
C PHE A 328 -3.03 -9.70 19.25
N ARG A 329 -2.50 -8.64 18.65
CA ARG A 329 -2.25 -7.39 19.35
C ARG A 329 -3.54 -6.74 19.84
N ASN A 330 -4.54 -6.64 18.97
CA ASN A 330 -5.85 -6.09 19.34
C ASN A 330 -6.54 -6.95 20.40
N GLU A 331 -6.41 -8.28 20.32
CA GLU A 331 -6.98 -9.22 21.29
C GLU A 331 -6.26 -9.16 22.64
N ARG A 332 -4.94 -8.93 22.64
CA ARG A 332 -4.14 -8.70 23.85
C ARG A 332 -4.50 -7.36 24.50
N SER A 333 -4.55 -6.27 23.74
CA SER A 333 -4.84 -4.94 24.29
C SER A 333 -6.26 -4.79 24.83
N THR A 334 -7.18 -5.62 24.35
CA THR A 334 -8.58 -5.65 24.82
C THR A 334 -8.84 -6.70 25.91
N GLY A 335 -7.83 -7.50 26.30
CA GLY A 335 -7.98 -8.63 27.23
C GLY A 335 -8.76 -9.82 26.65
N ALA A 336 -9.26 -9.73 25.40
CA ALA A 336 -10.00 -10.80 24.75
C ALA A 336 -9.17 -12.08 24.56
N LEU A 337 -7.84 -11.94 24.42
CA LEU A 337 -6.95 -13.09 24.30
C LEU A 337 -6.92 -13.94 25.58
N GLU A 338 -6.99 -13.31 26.75
CA GLU A 338 -7.05 -14.03 28.03
C GLU A 338 -8.37 -14.79 28.19
N LEU A 339 -9.48 -14.16 27.76
CA LEU A 339 -10.79 -14.81 27.72
C LEU A 339 -10.79 -16.04 26.79
N LEU A 340 -10.13 -15.95 25.63
CA LEU A 340 -10.01 -17.08 24.70
C LEU A 340 -9.20 -18.24 25.31
N LEU A 341 -8.21 -17.96 26.15
CA LEU A 341 -7.39 -19.00 26.79
C LEU A 341 -8.06 -19.67 28.01
N VAL A 342 -9.20 -19.15 28.46
CA VAL A 342 -10.05 -19.80 29.48
C VAL A 342 -11.10 -20.71 28.84
N THR A 343 -11.34 -20.58 27.53
CA THR A 343 -12.23 -21.48 26.79
C THR A 343 -11.63 -22.89 26.65
N PRO A 344 -12.43 -23.93 26.34
CA PRO A 344 -11.91 -25.29 26.13
C PRO A 344 -11.01 -25.46 24.89
N LEU A 345 -10.58 -24.36 24.24
CA LEU A 345 -9.70 -24.37 23.08
C LEU A 345 -8.24 -24.46 23.54
N THR A 346 -7.52 -25.45 23.02
CA THR A 346 -6.07 -25.54 23.23
C THR A 346 -5.31 -24.46 22.47
N SER A 347 -4.15 -24.02 22.99
CA SER A 347 -3.27 -23.02 22.32
C SER A 347 -2.94 -23.41 20.87
N GLY A 348 -2.75 -24.71 20.61
CA GLY A 348 -2.53 -25.24 19.27
C GLY A 348 -3.76 -25.11 18.34
N GLN A 349 -4.98 -25.30 18.86
CA GLN A 349 -6.22 -25.10 18.09
C GLN A 349 -6.44 -23.62 17.77
N ILE A 350 -6.17 -22.73 18.73
CA ILE A 350 -6.26 -21.27 18.52
C ILE A 350 -5.29 -20.85 17.42
N LEU A 351 -4.03 -21.28 17.51
CA LEU A 351 -3.00 -20.91 16.55
C LEU A 351 -3.28 -21.47 15.15
N ARG A 352 -3.60 -22.76 15.04
CA ARG A 352 -3.95 -23.38 13.75
C ARG A 352 -5.19 -22.74 13.13
N GLY A 353 -6.19 -22.40 13.95
CA GLY A 353 -7.37 -21.72 13.47
C GLY A 353 -7.11 -20.31 12.99
N ARG A 354 -6.22 -19.59 13.66
CA ARG A 354 -5.77 -18.26 13.22
C ARG A 354 -5.01 -18.31 11.91
N MET A 355 -4.05 -19.24 11.81
CA MET A 355 -3.27 -19.46 10.60
C MET A 355 -4.15 -19.83 9.42
N TRP A 356 -5.10 -20.76 9.62
CA TRP A 356 -6.06 -21.13 8.59
C TRP A 356 -6.95 -19.95 8.18
N GLY A 357 -7.40 -19.13 9.15
CA GLY A 357 -8.17 -17.93 8.88
C GLY A 357 -7.42 -16.92 8.01
N LEU A 358 -6.15 -16.64 8.32
CA LEU A 358 -5.29 -15.78 7.51
C LEU A 358 -5.05 -16.35 6.11
N VAL A 359 -4.70 -17.63 6.01
CA VAL A 359 -4.47 -18.28 4.71
C VAL A 359 -5.75 -18.26 3.87
N ALA A 360 -6.89 -18.70 4.41
CA ALA A 360 -8.18 -18.70 3.70
C ALA A 360 -8.65 -17.31 3.28
N HIS A 361 -8.26 -16.27 4.02
CA HIS A 361 -8.54 -14.88 3.69
C HIS A 361 -7.79 -14.40 2.44
N PHE A 362 -6.50 -14.73 2.33
CA PHE A 362 -5.65 -14.29 1.20
C PHE A 362 -5.51 -15.34 0.08
N LEU A 363 -6.06 -16.55 0.27
CA LEU A 363 -5.94 -17.65 -0.67
C LEU A 363 -6.42 -17.30 -2.09
N PRO A 364 -7.59 -16.66 -2.31
CA PRO A 364 -8.04 -16.35 -3.67
C PRO A 364 -7.05 -15.42 -4.41
N ALA A 365 -6.52 -14.42 -3.70
CA ALA A 365 -5.54 -13.48 -4.23
C ALA A 365 -4.21 -14.19 -4.53
N THR A 366 -3.74 -15.06 -3.62
CA THR A 366 -2.52 -15.84 -3.79
C THR A 366 -2.61 -16.81 -4.96
N LEU A 367 -3.75 -17.48 -5.14
CA LEU A 367 -3.98 -18.38 -6.28
C LEU A 367 -4.01 -17.63 -7.61
N MET A 368 -4.66 -16.46 -7.66
CA MET A 368 -4.67 -15.63 -8.86
C MET A 368 -3.27 -15.12 -9.20
N LEU A 369 -2.48 -14.72 -8.20
CA LEU A 369 -1.08 -14.34 -8.38
C LEU A 369 -0.24 -15.52 -8.89
N GLY A 370 -0.51 -16.73 -8.37
CA GLY A 370 0.06 -17.99 -8.87
C GLY A 370 -0.24 -18.20 -10.33
N PHE A 371 -1.50 -18.07 -10.71
CA PHE A 371 -1.89 -18.17 -12.11
C PHE A 371 -1.04 -17.24 -13.00
N TYR A 372 -0.87 -15.96 -12.62
CA TYR A 372 -0.01 -15.06 -13.40
C TYR A 372 1.46 -15.46 -13.41
N TRP A 373 2.05 -15.86 -12.27
CA TRP A 373 3.44 -16.34 -12.25
C TRP A 373 3.64 -17.59 -13.13
N PHE A 374 2.67 -18.50 -13.16
CA PHE A 374 2.83 -19.77 -13.87
C PHE A 374 2.43 -19.70 -15.34
N VAL A 375 1.53 -18.82 -15.78
CA VAL A 375 1.12 -18.68 -17.19
C VAL A 375 2.30 -18.61 -18.17
N PRO A 376 3.35 -17.79 -17.95
CA PRO A 376 4.50 -17.76 -18.85
C PRO A 376 5.28 -19.07 -18.93
N LEU A 377 5.24 -19.94 -17.91
CA LEU A 377 5.89 -21.25 -17.95
C LEU A 377 5.22 -22.20 -18.96
N TRP A 378 3.91 -22.04 -19.17
CA TRP A 378 3.13 -22.85 -20.12
C TRP A 378 3.18 -22.30 -21.54
N PHE A 379 3.26 -20.97 -21.70
CA PHE A 379 3.07 -20.30 -22.98
C PHE A 379 4.29 -19.52 -23.51
N GLY A 380 5.33 -19.30 -22.70
CA GLY A 380 6.45 -18.42 -23.03
C GLY A 380 7.83 -19.08 -22.88
N SER A 381 8.59 -19.17 -23.98
CA SER A 381 9.94 -19.75 -23.96
C SER A 381 11.03 -18.78 -23.45
N LYS A 382 10.87 -17.46 -23.63
CA LYS A 382 11.93 -16.46 -23.37
C LYS A 382 12.09 -16.03 -21.91
N LEU A 383 11.07 -16.16 -21.07
CA LEU A 383 11.07 -15.67 -19.68
C LEU A 383 11.09 -16.80 -18.64
N ARG A 384 11.12 -18.06 -19.10
CA ARG A 384 10.89 -19.25 -18.29
C ARG A 384 11.77 -19.28 -17.04
N ASP A 385 13.08 -19.12 -17.23
CA ASP A 385 14.07 -19.37 -16.18
C ASP A 385 14.07 -18.30 -15.08
N VAL A 386 13.74 -17.05 -15.42
CA VAL A 386 13.65 -15.94 -14.44
C VAL A 386 12.30 -15.94 -13.71
N VAL A 387 11.22 -16.32 -14.41
CA VAL A 387 9.86 -16.28 -13.87
C VAL A 387 9.64 -17.36 -12.81
N TRP A 388 10.14 -18.58 -13.00
CA TRP A 388 9.91 -19.65 -12.03
C TRP A 388 10.61 -19.38 -10.69
N LEU A 389 11.84 -18.85 -10.71
CA LEU A 389 12.61 -18.51 -9.50
C LEU A 389 11.94 -17.40 -8.70
N ASN A 390 11.58 -16.30 -9.38
CA ASN A 390 10.92 -15.17 -8.70
C ASN A 390 9.54 -15.54 -8.17
N GLY A 391 8.77 -16.34 -8.92
CA GLY A 391 7.52 -16.90 -8.44
C GLY A 391 7.73 -17.76 -7.18
N TRP A 392 8.73 -18.63 -7.18
CA TRP A 392 9.06 -19.48 -6.04
C TRP A 392 9.44 -18.68 -4.78
N PHE A 393 10.31 -17.66 -4.91
CA PHE A 393 10.62 -16.72 -3.83
C PHE A 393 9.37 -16.01 -3.30
N GLY A 394 8.47 -15.62 -4.21
CA GLY A 394 7.20 -14.99 -3.87
C GLY A 394 6.28 -15.91 -3.04
N PHE A 395 6.04 -17.14 -3.49
CA PHE A 395 5.13 -18.07 -2.80
C PHE A 395 5.66 -18.55 -1.46
N SER A 396 6.96 -18.83 -1.38
CA SER A 396 7.59 -19.21 -0.11
C SER A 396 7.47 -18.07 0.92
N THR A 397 7.65 -16.81 0.48
CA THR A 397 7.43 -15.64 1.32
C THR A 397 5.99 -15.52 1.80
N LEU A 398 5.00 -15.66 0.90
CA LEU A 398 3.58 -15.59 1.25
C LEU A 398 3.18 -16.72 2.22
N ALA A 399 3.82 -17.88 2.15
CA ALA A 399 3.57 -18.99 3.08
C ALA A 399 4.12 -18.73 4.49
N THR A 400 5.24 -18.02 4.61
CA THR A 400 5.99 -17.87 5.87
C THR A 400 5.67 -16.58 6.63
N ILE A 401 5.34 -15.49 5.91
CA ILE A 401 5.01 -14.18 6.50
C ILE A 401 3.92 -14.22 7.60
N PRO A 402 2.80 -14.97 7.45
CA PRO A 402 1.78 -15.01 8.50
C PRO A 402 2.33 -15.47 9.85
N LEU A 403 3.23 -16.46 9.85
CA LEU A 403 3.81 -17.01 11.08
C LEU A 403 4.75 -16.00 11.76
N VAL A 404 5.60 -15.36 10.97
CA VAL A 404 6.50 -14.31 11.45
C VAL A 404 5.69 -13.14 12.01
N GLY A 405 4.64 -12.73 11.30
CA GLY A 405 3.76 -11.64 11.72
C GLY A 405 2.98 -11.93 13.00
N LEU A 406 2.47 -13.15 13.18
CA LEU A 406 1.77 -13.56 14.40
C LEU A 406 2.71 -13.60 15.62
N TRP A 407 3.99 -13.96 15.44
CA TRP A 407 4.97 -13.91 16.51
C TRP A 407 5.19 -12.46 17.00
N PHE A 408 5.44 -11.53 16.08
CA PHE A 408 5.60 -10.11 16.44
C PHE A 408 4.30 -9.45 16.91
N ALA A 409 3.13 -10.01 16.60
CA ALA A 409 1.85 -9.57 17.14
C ALA A 409 1.76 -9.73 18.67
N LEU A 410 2.43 -10.75 19.24
CA LEU A 410 2.51 -10.95 20.69
C LEU A 410 3.62 -10.11 21.35
N GLY A 411 4.57 -9.57 20.57
CA GLY A 411 5.69 -8.79 21.08
C GLY A 411 5.29 -7.42 21.64
N ARG A 412 6.23 -6.74 22.31
CA ARG A 412 6.06 -5.39 22.89
C ARG A 412 6.29 -4.23 21.90
N LEU A 413 6.75 -4.51 20.69
CA LEU A 413 7.10 -3.47 19.69
C LEU A 413 5.90 -2.58 19.34
N HIS A 414 6.11 -1.34 18.88
CA HIS A 414 5.03 -0.51 18.31
C HIS A 414 4.45 -1.17 17.05
N TYR A 415 3.17 -0.92 16.73
CA TYR A 415 2.46 -1.60 15.63
C TYR A 415 3.19 -1.54 14.28
N VAL A 416 3.56 -0.33 13.87
CA VAL A 416 4.30 -0.10 12.61
C VAL A 416 5.68 -0.75 12.66
N ALA A 417 6.37 -0.74 13.81
CA ALA A 417 7.68 -1.36 13.95
C ALA A 417 7.58 -2.89 13.83
N ALA A 418 6.57 -3.52 14.45
CA ALA A 418 6.32 -4.96 14.31
C ALA A 418 6.04 -5.34 12.85
N TRP A 419 5.26 -4.54 12.13
CA TRP A 419 4.99 -4.74 10.70
C TRP A 419 6.24 -4.62 9.83
N LEU A 420 7.05 -3.57 10.02
CA LEU A 420 8.30 -3.39 9.28
C LEU A 420 9.32 -4.50 9.58
N VAL A 421 9.46 -4.91 10.84
CA VAL A 421 10.34 -6.02 11.23
C VAL A 421 9.86 -7.35 10.64
N THR A 422 8.54 -7.57 10.55
CA THR A 422 7.97 -8.75 9.89
C THR A 422 8.35 -8.78 8.40
N LEU A 423 8.27 -7.65 7.71
CA LEU A 423 8.68 -7.57 6.30
C LEU A 423 10.20 -7.70 6.11
N LEU A 424 10.97 -7.08 7.01
CA LEU A 424 12.43 -7.18 7.01
C LEU A 424 12.87 -8.63 7.14
N LEU A 425 12.39 -9.33 8.17
CA LEU A 425 12.80 -10.72 8.46
C LEU A 425 12.15 -11.74 7.53
N GLY A 426 10.91 -11.51 7.11
CA GLY A 426 10.15 -12.44 6.27
C GLY A 426 10.49 -12.35 4.78
N TYR A 427 10.93 -11.19 4.28
CA TYR A 427 11.19 -10.98 2.85
C TYR A 427 12.58 -10.41 2.58
N VAL A 428 12.94 -9.26 3.17
CA VAL A 428 14.17 -8.53 2.79
C VAL A 428 15.43 -9.32 3.12
N VAL A 429 15.52 -9.89 4.32
CA VAL A 429 16.70 -10.66 4.75
C VAL A 429 16.89 -11.95 3.92
N PRO A 430 15.87 -12.81 3.75
CA PRO A 430 15.98 -13.97 2.86
C PRO A 430 16.34 -13.58 1.43
N TYR A 431 15.73 -12.51 0.90
CA TYR A 431 15.98 -12.06 -0.47
C TYR A 431 17.41 -11.52 -0.64
N GLY A 432 17.89 -10.73 0.32
CA GLY A 432 19.27 -10.26 0.35
C GLY A 432 20.28 -11.40 0.41
N ALA A 433 20.02 -12.43 1.24
CA ALA A 433 20.86 -13.63 1.29
C ALA A 433 20.89 -14.36 -0.06
N ALA A 434 19.74 -14.57 -0.70
CA ALA A 434 19.67 -15.17 -2.03
C ALA A 434 20.43 -14.33 -3.08
N LEU A 435 20.32 -13.00 -3.01
CA LEU A 435 21.03 -12.09 -3.91
C LEU A 435 22.54 -12.15 -3.71
N THR A 436 23.05 -12.25 -2.47
CA THR A 436 24.48 -12.43 -2.21
C THR A 436 25.03 -13.74 -2.79
N ILE A 437 24.26 -14.83 -2.71
CA ILE A 437 24.64 -16.12 -3.32
C ILE A 437 24.73 -15.99 -4.83
N GLN A 438 23.81 -15.25 -5.46
CA GLN A 438 23.84 -15.00 -6.90
C GLN A 438 24.99 -14.07 -7.33
N ILE A 439 25.37 -13.09 -6.50
CA ILE A 439 26.53 -12.23 -6.79
C ILE A 439 27.83 -13.05 -6.73
N ILE A 440 27.97 -13.91 -5.72
CA ILE A 440 29.21 -14.70 -5.50
C ILE A 440 29.31 -15.88 -6.48
N GLY A 441 28.21 -16.59 -6.72
CA GLY A 441 28.16 -17.81 -7.52
C GLY A 441 27.91 -17.60 -9.01
N GLY A 442 27.79 -16.36 -9.48
CA GLY A 442 27.37 -16.05 -10.84
C GLY A 442 25.88 -16.33 -11.10
N ARG A 443 25.47 -16.33 -12.37
CA ARG A 443 24.08 -16.68 -12.78
C ARG A 443 23.97 -18.08 -13.38
N ASP A 444 24.85 -18.99 -12.98
CA ASP A 444 24.78 -20.40 -13.40
C ASP A 444 23.57 -21.09 -12.76
N VAL A 445 22.99 -22.07 -13.45
CA VAL A 445 21.79 -22.80 -12.97
C VAL A 445 22.01 -23.37 -11.56
N ALA A 446 23.22 -23.85 -11.26
CA ALA A 446 23.58 -24.36 -9.93
C ALA A 446 23.50 -23.28 -8.83
N SER A 447 24.00 -22.08 -9.09
CA SER A 447 23.94 -20.93 -8.15
C SER A 447 22.50 -20.47 -7.91
N LEU A 448 21.64 -20.51 -8.93
CA LEU A 448 20.24 -20.14 -8.85
C LEU A 448 19.44 -21.16 -8.02
N VAL A 449 19.68 -22.45 -8.24
CA VAL A 449 19.08 -23.53 -7.44
C VAL A 449 19.56 -23.48 -5.99
N LEU A 450 20.84 -23.20 -5.76
CA LEU A 450 21.40 -23.01 -4.42
C LEU A 450 20.75 -21.81 -3.71
N ALA A 451 20.63 -20.67 -4.39
CA ALA A 451 19.96 -19.49 -3.83
C ALA A 451 18.48 -19.78 -3.50
N ALA A 452 17.75 -20.48 -4.37
CA ALA A 452 16.36 -20.87 -4.16
C ALA A 452 16.19 -21.81 -2.96
N THR A 453 17.06 -22.81 -2.82
CA THR A 453 17.03 -23.79 -1.73
C THR A 453 17.46 -23.19 -0.40
N CYS A 454 18.50 -22.35 -0.37
CA CYS A 454 18.91 -21.62 0.82
C CYS A 454 17.81 -20.66 1.30
N PHE A 455 17.16 -19.94 0.38
CA PHE A 455 16.05 -19.04 0.70
C PHE A 455 14.89 -19.80 1.35
N THR A 456 14.44 -20.91 0.75
CA THR A 456 13.33 -21.69 1.32
C THR A 456 13.70 -22.35 2.62
N ALA A 457 14.91 -22.89 2.74
CA ALA A 457 15.39 -23.46 4.01
C ALA A 457 15.38 -22.40 5.11
N MET A 458 15.88 -21.19 4.85
CA MET A 458 15.87 -20.08 5.78
C MET A 458 14.43 -19.71 6.21
N GLN A 459 13.52 -19.58 5.25
CA GLN A 459 12.13 -19.24 5.54
C GLN A 459 11.40 -20.35 6.32
N ILE A 460 11.62 -21.63 6.00
CA ILE A 460 11.04 -22.75 6.73
C ILE A 460 11.57 -22.79 8.17
N LEU A 461 12.88 -22.59 8.37
CA LEU A 461 13.49 -22.53 9.70
C LEU A 461 12.93 -21.37 10.52
N GLN A 462 12.82 -20.18 9.93
CA GLN A 462 12.20 -19.01 10.57
C GLN A 462 10.74 -19.28 10.94
N ALA A 463 9.95 -19.83 10.02
CA ALA A 463 8.55 -20.18 10.26
C ALA A 463 8.39 -21.22 11.38
N ALA A 464 9.24 -22.26 11.39
CA ALA A 464 9.23 -23.29 12.43
C ALA A 464 9.63 -22.72 13.80
N GLU A 465 10.64 -21.85 13.86
CA GLU A 465 11.05 -21.19 15.09
C GLU A 465 9.95 -20.26 15.63
N CYS A 466 9.39 -19.41 14.78
CA CYS A 466 8.28 -18.52 15.15
C CYS A 466 7.09 -19.32 15.64
N PHE A 467 6.72 -20.43 14.98
CA PHE A 467 5.62 -21.28 15.42
C PHE A 467 5.87 -21.91 16.80
N ARG A 468 7.08 -22.43 17.04
CA ARG A 468 7.44 -23.02 18.35
C ARG A 468 7.40 -21.98 19.46
N ARG A 469 7.99 -20.80 19.23
CA ARG A 469 8.00 -19.72 20.22
C ARG A 469 6.61 -19.18 20.49
N LEU A 470 5.81 -19.00 19.43
CA LEU A 470 4.43 -18.53 19.54
C LEU A 470 3.55 -19.49 20.35
N ARG A 471 3.72 -20.80 20.13
CA ARG A 471 3.01 -21.82 20.91
C ARG A 471 3.39 -21.77 22.39
N ARG A 472 4.69 -21.72 22.71
CA ARG A 472 5.18 -21.61 24.10
C ARG A 472 4.66 -20.33 24.77
N ALA A 473 4.74 -19.19 24.09
CA ALA A 473 4.25 -17.91 24.63
C ALA A 473 2.74 -17.94 24.96
N LEU A 474 1.93 -18.69 24.21
CA LEU A 474 0.52 -18.90 24.50
C LEU A 474 0.27 -19.88 25.65
N GLU A 475 1.09 -20.93 25.77
CA GLU A 475 1.03 -21.91 26.86
C GLU A 475 1.48 -21.28 28.20
N ASP A 476 2.58 -20.53 28.19
CA ASP A 476 3.20 -19.91 29.37
C ASP A 476 2.59 -18.55 29.75
N ARG A 477 1.62 -18.04 28.95
CA ARG A 477 1.00 -16.72 29.12
C ARG A 477 2.01 -15.56 29.28
N SER A 478 3.19 -15.69 28.67
CA SER A 478 4.31 -14.75 28.82
C SER A 478 4.06 -13.34 28.27
N PHE A 479 2.89 -13.10 27.67
CA PHE A 479 2.44 -11.79 27.19
C PHE A 479 1.54 -11.06 28.21
N ALA A 480 1.12 -11.73 29.30
CA ALA A 480 0.26 -11.15 30.33
C ALA A 480 1.05 -10.50 31.47
N THR A 481 2.33 -10.81 31.66
CA THR A 481 3.14 -10.18 32.72
C THR A 481 3.55 -8.76 32.33
N PRO A 482 3.15 -7.73 33.11
CA PRO A 482 3.78 -6.43 33.04
C PRO A 482 5.10 -6.52 33.82
N ASP A 483 6.12 -7.15 33.23
CA ASP A 483 7.46 -7.08 33.81
C ASP A 483 8.03 -5.70 33.48
N GLU A 484 8.07 -4.88 34.54
CA GLU A 484 8.88 -3.69 34.88
C GLU A 484 9.43 -2.80 33.76
#